data_AF-A0A1M5E9C0-F1
#
_entry.id   AF-A0A1M5E9C0-F1
#
_cell.length_a   1.000
_cell.length_b   1.000
_cell.length_c   1.000
_cell.angle_alpha   90.00
_cell.angle_beta   90.00
_cell.angle_gamma   90.00
#
_symmetry.space_group_name_H-M   'P 1'
#
loop_
_entity.id
_entity.type
_entity.pdbx_description
1 polymer ?
#
loop_
_entity_poly.entity_id
_entity_poly.type
_entity_poly.pdbx_seq_one_letter_code
_entity_poly.pdbx_strand_id
1 'polypeptide(L)'
;MRNNIYKKFVIIASILCCNVSIVKAQIKNASFEKDQITGTSEIVKKLKGWNISSGNVEIITGKVFSAVEGNQVLDLNGNQPGSIEQTIKGLEKSADYTLKFEYADQKGRQRDDQTLLATANVIINGITVATVRNLSPAPNYIGGIGFGFKSTAKGTATIEFVSTTKGDMGLVIDNLRIEKGPPISPPVNDHLANGGFEMKVISESGNPHLYGDQLPGWLIMQENIDLIAIDRFGSPSGKWVIDLGGHGPGGIAQTITHLSPGDRYRLSALYSRHQSWDQQDPLTGEIFIDDELVLRLNRDKLAKAPRWERITHDFIAPSDGEITLSLFSTALKVGGGILYDDIKIEKVSDITEPKKIPVLIIDGFSNHNWKLNTEYLQKILESTGKFTVSVSTCPNQEENESDWENWNPDFNSYPVVIQTCNNIFKEDSLQWPDHVKQAFEKYVAEGGGVYMYHGATNAFKEWPAYNKMLALGWRNKDFGEAVTINDKEELEIIPKGEGENTGHGARTDALVTRIIGHPIHIGMPKSWLAADVEIYRYGRGTTENLEVLSYAKDPKTELNFPMEWTVNFGKGKVYCSTYGHLWENQIWPPNMRCAAFQQSMVRALQWLSGNVVDNYVDPDFPTSESTVLRPALLD
;
A
#
# COMPACT_ATOMS: atom_id res chain seq x y z
N MET A 1 6.66 -65.66 -50.11
CA MET A 1 6.92 -64.62 -51.14
C MET A 1 7.23 -63.34 -50.37
N ARG A 2 8.42 -62.72 -50.37
CA ARG A 2 9.59 -62.70 -51.26
C ARG A 2 10.90 -62.62 -50.44
N ASN A 3 11.88 -63.39 -50.90
CA ASN A 3 13.35 -63.20 -50.88
C ASN A 3 13.90 -61.76 -50.71
N ASN A 4 14.93 -61.52 -49.88
CA ASN A 4 16.36 -61.56 -50.31
C ASN A 4 17.39 -61.17 -49.21
N ILE A 5 18.29 -62.12 -48.98
CA ILE A 5 19.73 -62.17 -48.59
C ILE A 5 20.53 -60.85 -48.75
N TYR A 6 21.42 -60.49 -47.78
CA TYR A 6 22.91 -60.45 -47.91
C TYR A 6 23.66 -59.80 -46.71
N LYS A 7 24.50 -60.64 -46.07
CA LYS A 7 25.82 -60.43 -45.43
C LYS A 7 26.19 -59.06 -44.82
N LYS A 8 26.33 -59.02 -43.48
CA LYS A 8 27.14 -58.01 -42.77
C LYS A 8 28.61 -58.43 -42.72
N PHE A 9 29.49 -57.57 -43.23
CA PHE A 9 30.93 -57.58 -43.00
C PHE A 9 31.23 -57.16 -41.56
N VAL A 10 32.12 -57.89 -40.90
CA VAL A 10 32.77 -57.48 -39.64
C VAL A 10 34.00 -56.66 -40.02
N ILE A 11 34.00 -55.38 -39.71
CA ILE A 11 35.21 -54.54 -39.68
C ILE A 11 35.51 -54.27 -38.21
N ILE A 12 36.61 -54.87 -37.72
CA ILE A 12 37.23 -54.50 -36.45
C ILE A 12 38.05 -53.24 -36.73
N ALA A 13 37.51 -52.08 -36.38
CA ALA A 13 38.28 -50.84 -36.31
C ALA A 13 38.71 -50.63 -34.85
N SER A 14 39.99 -50.83 -34.59
CA SER A 14 40.64 -50.48 -33.32
C SER A 14 40.63 -48.96 -33.16
N ILE A 15 39.61 -48.42 -32.49
CA ILE A 15 39.61 -47.02 -32.06
C ILE A 15 40.46 -46.94 -30.80
N LEU A 16 41.60 -46.27 -30.93
CA LEU A 16 42.38 -45.77 -29.81
C LEU A 16 41.48 -44.81 -29.02
N CYS A 17 40.87 -45.28 -27.92
CA CYS A 17 40.19 -44.41 -26.98
C CYS A 17 41.22 -43.52 -26.28
N CYS A 18 41.51 -42.36 -26.86
CA CYS A 18 41.93 -41.22 -26.05
C CYS A 18 40.77 -40.96 -25.07
N ASN A 19 41.00 -41.26 -23.79
CA ASN A 19 40.17 -40.74 -22.70
C ASN A 19 40.33 -39.21 -22.70
N VAL A 20 39.57 -38.54 -23.56
CA VAL A 20 39.30 -37.12 -23.41
C VAL A 20 38.34 -37.04 -22.24
N SER A 21 38.89 -36.80 -21.05
CA SER A 21 38.09 -36.37 -19.92
C SER A 21 37.25 -35.18 -20.40
N ILE A 22 35.94 -35.38 -20.53
CA ILE A 22 35.02 -34.30 -20.82
C ILE A 22 35.12 -33.37 -19.62
N VAL A 23 35.85 -32.25 -19.78
CA VAL A 23 35.95 -31.23 -18.75
C VAL A 23 34.57 -30.62 -18.63
N LYS A 24 33.82 -31.05 -17.62
CA LYS A 24 32.53 -30.45 -17.29
C LYS A 24 32.79 -28.98 -16.94
N ALA A 25 32.06 -28.06 -17.56
CA ALA A 25 32.19 -26.64 -17.27
C ALA A 25 31.99 -26.40 -15.77
N GLN A 26 32.97 -25.76 -15.14
CA GLN A 26 32.97 -25.47 -13.71
C GLN A 26 33.69 -24.13 -13.46
N ILE A 27 33.14 -23.34 -12.56
CA ILE A 27 33.83 -22.20 -11.98
C ILE A 27 34.86 -22.74 -10.97
N LYS A 28 36.12 -22.37 -11.13
CA LYS A 28 37.17 -22.72 -10.16
C LYS A 28 37.03 -21.84 -8.94
N ASN A 29 37.13 -22.44 -7.76
CA ASN A 29 37.07 -21.73 -6.47
C ASN A 29 35.81 -20.88 -6.35
N ALA A 30 34.66 -21.51 -6.61
CA ALA A 30 33.38 -20.81 -6.77
C ALA A 30 32.79 -20.31 -5.44
N SER A 31 33.17 -20.91 -4.32
CA SER A 31 32.85 -20.48 -2.96
C SER A 31 34.06 -19.93 -2.21
N PHE A 32 35.15 -19.60 -2.92
CA PHE A 32 36.36 -18.99 -2.36
C PHE A 32 37.11 -19.77 -1.25
N GLU A 33 36.77 -21.05 -1.05
CA GLU A 33 37.36 -21.88 0.01
C GLU A 33 38.79 -22.39 -0.23
N LYS A 34 39.37 -22.21 -1.42
CA LYS A 34 40.72 -22.75 -1.75
C LYS A 34 41.87 -21.93 -1.21
N ASP A 35 41.62 -20.66 -0.88
CA ASP A 35 42.60 -19.72 -0.34
C ASP A 35 42.36 -19.53 1.16
N GLN A 36 42.48 -20.62 1.92
CA GLN A 36 42.20 -20.63 3.36
C GLN A 36 43.12 -19.70 4.13
N ILE A 37 42.51 -18.84 4.93
CA ILE A 37 43.21 -17.94 5.86
C ILE A 37 42.95 -18.36 7.31
N THR A 38 43.89 -18.03 8.21
CA THR A 38 43.77 -18.37 9.63
C THR A 38 43.16 -17.25 10.47
N GLY A 39 43.24 -16.00 9.98
CA GLY A 39 42.70 -14.80 10.63
C GLY A 39 41.17 -14.69 10.56
N THR A 40 40.66 -13.48 10.81
CA THR A 40 39.25 -13.12 10.57
C THR A 40 39.01 -12.69 9.14
N SER A 41 39.96 -11.95 8.57
CA SER A 41 40.00 -11.54 7.16
C SER A 41 41.45 -11.35 6.68
N GLU A 42 41.67 -11.33 5.36
CA GLU A 42 42.97 -11.07 4.74
C GLU A 42 42.81 -10.44 3.35
N ILE A 43 43.46 -9.29 3.13
CA ILE A 43 43.55 -8.67 1.79
C ILE A 43 44.52 -9.46 0.93
N VAL A 44 44.03 -9.94 -0.22
CA VAL A 44 44.80 -10.77 -1.14
C VAL A 44 44.99 -10.08 -2.50
N LYS A 45 46.18 -10.28 -3.07
CA LYS A 45 46.52 -9.87 -4.46
C LYS A 45 46.60 -11.05 -5.42
N LYS A 46 46.32 -12.25 -4.94
CA LYS A 46 46.26 -13.49 -5.71
C LYS A 46 45.12 -14.34 -5.15
N LEU A 47 44.32 -14.92 -6.04
CA LEU A 47 43.18 -15.76 -5.69
C LEU A 47 43.22 -17.03 -6.56
N LYS A 48 43.21 -18.23 -5.98
CA LYS A 48 43.33 -19.46 -6.76
C LYS A 48 42.14 -19.60 -7.71
N GLY A 49 42.45 -19.75 -8.99
CA GLY A 49 41.45 -19.93 -10.04
C GLY A 49 40.90 -18.63 -10.65
N TRP A 50 41.25 -17.47 -10.08
CA TRP A 50 40.82 -16.16 -10.52
C TRP A 50 42.02 -15.26 -10.79
N ASN A 51 41.91 -14.37 -11.77
CA ASN A 51 42.85 -13.28 -11.95
C ASN A 51 42.27 -12.03 -11.27
N ILE A 52 43.08 -11.31 -10.49
CA ILE A 52 42.68 -10.01 -9.95
C ILE A 52 43.15 -8.96 -10.95
N SER A 53 42.22 -8.40 -11.73
CA SER A 53 42.52 -7.54 -12.88
C SER A 53 42.81 -6.08 -12.46
N SER A 54 42.29 -5.64 -11.32
CA SER A 54 42.50 -4.32 -10.73
C SER A 54 42.37 -4.35 -9.21
N GLY A 55 42.98 -3.37 -8.53
CA GLY A 55 42.85 -3.18 -7.09
C GLY A 55 43.36 -4.36 -6.26
N ASN A 56 42.58 -4.74 -5.27
CA ASN A 56 42.72 -5.97 -4.47
C ASN A 56 41.36 -6.33 -3.86
N VAL A 57 41.27 -7.56 -3.34
CA VAL A 57 40.06 -8.13 -2.75
C VAL A 57 40.39 -8.67 -1.36
N GLU A 58 39.38 -8.92 -0.54
CA GLU A 58 39.56 -9.46 0.81
C GLU A 58 38.81 -10.79 0.97
N ILE A 59 39.48 -11.78 1.57
CA ILE A 59 38.83 -13.01 2.00
C ILE A 59 38.38 -12.80 3.45
N ILE A 60 37.10 -13.04 3.73
CA ILE A 60 36.53 -12.89 5.07
C ILE A 60 36.02 -14.25 5.54
N THR A 61 36.39 -14.64 6.77
CA THR A 61 36.00 -15.93 7.34
C THR A 61 34.67 -15.87 8.08
N GLY A 62 34.07 -17.05 8.30
CA GLY A 62 32.87 -17.29 9.10
C GLY A 62 32.96 -16.82 10.55
N LYS A 63 34.15 -16.41 11.02
CA LYS A 63 34.35 -15.78 12.33
C LYS A 63 33.78 -14.37 12.41
N VAL A 64 33.58 -13.68 11.28
CA VAL A 64 33.02 -12.32 11.23
C VAL A 64 31.51 -12.37 10.96
N PHE A 65 31.12 -13.13 9.94
CA PHE A 65 29.74 -13.47 9.58
C PHE A 65 29.73 -14.73 8.71
N SER A 66 28.63 -15.47 8.75
CA SER A 66 28.49 -16.74 8.01
C SER A 66 28.56 -16.55 6.49
N ALA A 67 29.23 -17.47 5.82
CA ALA A 67 29.20 -17.62 4.36
C ALA A 67 27.93 -18.35 3.91
N VAL A 68 27.62 -18.29 2.62
CA VAL A 68 26.50 -19.04 2.02
C VAL A 68 26.92 -20.48 1.77
N GLU A 69 28.11 -20.70 1.23
CA GLU A 69 28.69 -22.03 1.02
C GLU A 69 30.10 -22.09 1.61
N GLY A 70 30.28 -22.88 2.68
CA GLY A 70 31.57 -23.06 3.31
C GLY A 70 31.76 -22.17 4.54
N ASN A 71 32.94 -21.59 4.69
CA ASN A 71 33.37 -20.82 5.85
C ASN A 71 34.10 -19.52 5.48
N GLN A 72 34.15 -19.13 4.21
CA GLN A 72 34.78 -17.91 3.73
C GLN A 72 33.95 -17.30 2.61
N VAL A 73 33.99 -15.97 2.51
CA VAL A 73 33.44 -15.22 1.38
C VAL A 73 34.48 -14.27 0.82
N LEU A 74 34.22 -13.76 -0.37
CA LEU A 74 35.06 -12.73 -0.97
C LEU A 74 34.38 -11.37 -0.89
N ASP A 75 35.04 -10.38 -0.28
CA ASP A 75 34.73 -8.97 -0.54
C ASP A 75 35.46 -8.53 -1.81
N LEU A 76 34.71 -7.95 -2.75
CA LEU A 76 35.27 -7.35 -3.96
C LEU A 76 36.12 -6.09 -3.68
N ASN A 77 36.12 -5.59 -2.46
CA ASN A 77 37.03 -4.58 -1.95
C ASN A 77 38.04 -5.23 -0.99
N GLY A 78 39.32 -4.85 -1.12
CA GLY A 78 40.30 -4.98 -0.04
C GLY A 78 40.52 -3.62 0.60
N ASN A 79 41.68 -2.97 0.42
CA ASN A 79 41.85 -1.58 0.86
C ASN A 79 41.37 -0.52 -0.16
N GLN A 80 40.82 -0.98 -1.28
CA GLN A 80 40.27 -0.20 -2.38
C GLN A 80 39.37 -1.11 -3.24
N PRO A 81 38.55 -0.57 -4.17
CA PRO A 81 37.74 -1.39 -5.06
C PRO A 81 38.62 -2.30 -5.92
N GLY A 82 38.27 -3.59 -5.98
CA GLY A 82 38.95 -4.61 -6.76
C GLY A 82 38.10 -5.15 -7.91
N SER A 83 38.74 -5.96 -8.75
CA SER A 83 38.07 -6.76 -9.77
C SER A 83 38.67 -8.14 -9.91
N ILE A 84 37.83 -9.14 -10.15
CA ILE A 84 38.25 -10.53 -10.39
C ILE A 84 37.70 -11.02 -11.73
N GLU A 85 38.46 -11.82 -12.45
CA GLU A 85 38.04 -12.44 -13.70
C GLU A 85 38.41 -13.93 -13.78
N GLN A 86 37.58 -14.72 -14.46
CA GLN A 86 37.87 -16.12 -14.79
C GLN A 86 37.26 -16.51 -16.14
N THR A 87 38.05 -17.17 -16.99
CA THR A 87 37.53 -17.84 -18.20
C THR A 87 37.14 -19.29 -17.90
N ILE A 88 35.84 -19.57 -17.95
CA ILE A 88 35.30 -20.93 -17.93
C ILE A 88 35.46 -21.57 -19.31
N LYS A 89 35.88 -22.83 -19.34
CA LYS A 89 36.02 -23.67 -20.53
C LYS A 89 35.14 -24.91 -20.41
N GLY A 90 34.83 -25.54 -21.53
CA GLY A 90 34.04 -26.78 -21.56
C GLY A 90 32.53 -26.56 -21.57
N LEU A 91 32.08 -25.33 -21.84
CA LEU A 91 30.67 -25.04 -22.09
C LEU A 91 30.30 -25.56 -23.48
N GLU A 92 29.04 -25.96 -23.66
CA GLU A 92 28.49 -26.16 -25.01
C GLU A 92 28.58 -24.87 -25.82
N LYS A 93 28.90 -24.98 -27.10
CA LYS A 93 29.18 -23.84 -27.99
C LYS A 93 27.90 -23.07 -28.30
N SER A 94 27.95 -21.74 -28.18
CA SER A 94 26.84 -20.84 -28.54
C SER A 94 25.52 -21.17 -27.84
N ALA A 95 25.59 -21.79 -26.65
CA ALA A 95 24.44 -22.15 -25.84
C ALA A 95 24.20 -21.10 -24.76
N ASP A 96 22.94 -20.98 -24.33
CA ASP A 96 22.54 -20.10 -23.25
C ASP A 96 22.86 -20.72 -21.88
N TYR A 97 23.28 -19.87 -20.96
CA TYR A 97 23.64 -20.19 -19.59
C TYR A 97 23.19 -19.07 -18.65
N THR A 98 23.10 -19.40 -17.37
CA THR A 98 22.79 -18.45 -16.31
C THR A 98 23.89 -18.48 -15.26
N LEU A 99 24.45 -17.32 -14.94
CA LEU A 99 25.35 -17.12 -13.81
C LEU A 99 24.52 -16.83 -12.55
N LYS A 100 24.71 -17.61 -11.49
CA LYS A 100 24.13 -17.38 -10.17
C LYS A 100 25.22 -17.22 -9.12
N PHE A 101 24.95 -16.39 -8.13
CA PHE A 101 25.79 -16.18 -6.96
C PHE A 101 24.98 -15.41 -5.93
N GLU A 102 25.41 -15.49 -4.68
CA GLU A 102 24.80 -14.79 -3.57
C GLU A 102 25.68 -13.61 -3.18
N TYR A 103 25.04 -12.48 -2.89
CA TYR A 103 25.77 -11.26 -2.56
C TYR A 103 25.10 -10.43 -1.46
N ALA A 104 25.91 -9.74 -0.68
CA ALA A 104 25.49 -8.88 0.42
C ALA A 104 26.41 -7.66 0.51
N ASP A 105 25.96 -6.63 1.22
CA ASP A 105 26.84 -5.55 1.66
C ASP A 105 27.79 -6.08 2.76
N GLN A 106 29.06 -5.69 2.73
CA GLN A 106 29.99 -6.09 3.79
C GLN A 106 29.50 -5.56 5.15
N LYS A 107 29.45 -6.45 6.14
CA LYS A 107 29.02 -6.12 7.49
C LYS A 107 30.00 -5.11 8.13
N GLY A 108 29.51 -3.89 8.37
CA GLY A 108 30.29 -2.82 9.01
C GLY A 108 30.77 -1.72 8.06
N ARG A 109 30.49 -1.84 6.74
CA ARG A 109 30.77 -0.78 5.78
C ARG A 109 30.15 0.53 6.23
N GLN A 110 30.96 1.58 6.27
CA GLN A 110 30.51 2.93 6.57
C GLN A 110 29.77 3.49 5.36
N ARG A 111 28.55 3.99 5.60
CA ARG A 111 27.64 4.48 4.55
C ARG A 111 27.51 6.00 4.68
N ASP A 112 27.43 6.67 3.54
CA ASP A 112 26.97 8.05 3.45
C ASP A 112 25.78 8.18 2.48
N ASP A 113 25.16 9.35 2.43
CA ASP A 113 23.97 9.60 1.61
C ASP A 113 24.21 9.44 0.10
N GLN A 114 25.47 9.41 -0.36
CA GLN A 114 25.83 9.22 -1.77
C GLN A 114 26.21 7.78 -2.11
N THR A 115 26.53 6.95 -1.11
CA THR A 115 27.07 5.60 -1.26
C THR A 115 26.33 4.59 -0.37
N LEU A 116 25.03 4.81 -0.16
CA LEU A 116 24.20 3.94 0.67
C LEU A 116 24.28 2.48 0.22
N LEU A 117 24.10 2.20 -1.06
CA LEU A 117 24.17 0.84 -1.62
C LEU A 117 25.63 0.45 -1.92
N ALA A 118 26.01 -0.77 -1.54
CA ALA A 118 27.21 -1.41 -2.09
C ALA A 118 26.88 -1.87 -3.52
N THR A 119 27.81 -1.69 -4.44
CA THR A 119 27.61 -1.89 -5.89
C THR A 119 28.78 -2.59 -6.56
N ALA A 120 28.47 -3.44 -7.55
CA ALA A 120 29.45 -4.05 -8.45
C ALA A 120 28.85 -4.29 -9.83
N ASN A 121 29.69 -4.24 -10.86
CA ASN A 121 29.33 -4.67 -12.21
C ASN A 121 29.65 -6.15 -12.39
N VAL A 122 28.71 -6.88 -12.98
CA VAL A 122 28.88 -8.25 -13.46
C VAL A 122 29.06 -8.17 -14.97
N ILE A 123 30.22 -8.63 -15.45
CA ILE A 123 30.62 -8.53 -16.84
C ILE A 123 30.83 -9.96 -17.37
N ILE A 124 30.18 -10.30 -18.48
CA ILE A 124 30.36 -11.60 -19.13
C ILE A 124 30.73 -11.38 -20.59
N ASN A 125 31.85 -11.98 -21.01
CA ASN A 125 32.42 -11.81 -22.35
C ASN A 125 32.61 -10.32 -22.76
N GLY A 126 32.94 -9.47 -21.79
CA GLY A 126 33.14 -8.03 -22.00
C GLY A 126 31.85 -7.21 -22.05
N ILE A 127 30.68 -7.82 -21.81
CA ILE A 127 29.40 -7.13 -21.76
C ILE A 127 28.97 -7.03 -20.29
N THR A 128 28.69 -5.83 -19.80
CA THR A 128 28.05 -5.64 -18.49
C THR A 128 26.64 -6.19 -18.55
N VAL A 129 26.41 -7.35 -17.93
CA VAL A 129 25.09 -8.00 -17.90
C VAL A 129 24.24 -7.49 -16.74
N ALA A 130 24.87 -6.94 -15.69
CA ALA A 130 24.18 -6.29 -14.59
C ALA A 130 25.10 -5.34 -13.81
N THR A 131 24.49 -4.35 -13.16
CA THR A 131 25.08 -3.67 -12.00
C THR A 131 24.26 -4.10 -10.80
N VAL A 132 24.84 -4.94 -9.94
CA VAL A 132 24.19 -5.41 -8.72
C VAL A 132 24.39 -4.42 -7.59
N ARG A 133 23.34 -4.24 -6.77
CA ARG A 133 23.36 -3.37 -5.61
C ARG A 133 22.78 -4.10 -4.41
N ASN A 134 23.31 -3.81 -3.22
CA ASN A 134 22.73 -4.32 -1.99
C ASN A 134 23.05 -3.39 -0.80
N LEU A 135 22.08 -3.22 0.08
CA LEU A 135 22.19 -2.56 1.37
C LEU A 135 22.16 -3.57 2.53
N SER A 136 21.79 -4.82 2.27
CA SER A 136 21.63 -5.81 3.34
C SER A 136 23.00 -6.27 3.81
N PRO A 137 23.34 -6.08 5.09
CA PRO A 137 24.64 -6.50 5.60
C PRO A 137 24.71 -8.03 5.68
N ALA A 138 25.86 -8.60 5.34
CA ALA A 138 26.12 -10.02 5.54
C ALA A 138 25.85 -10.43 7.02
N PRO A 139 25.22 -11.59 7.28
CA PRO A 139 25.00 -12.71 6.37
C PRO A 139 23.64 -12.70 5.65
N ASN A 140 22.99 -11.55 5.48
CA ASN A 140 21.70 -11.46 4.76
C ASN A 140 21.94 -11.36 3.24
N TYR A 141 22.31 -12.48 2.63
CA TYR A 141 22.57 -12.54 1.20
C TYR A 141 21.29 -12.59 0.37
N ILE A 142 21.36 -12.06 -0.85
CA ILE A 142 20.33 -12.22 -1.87
C ILE A 142 20.88 -13.06 -3.03
N GLY A 143 20.05 -13.98 -3.53
CA GLY A 143 20.36 -14.88 -4.64
C GLY A 143 19.24 -14.82 -5.67
N GLY A 144 19.29 -13.83 -6.57
CA GLY A 144 18.24 -13.60 -7.57
C GLY A 144 18.13 -14.71 -8.64
N ILE A 145 17.36 -14.45 -9.70
CA ILE A 145 17.12 -15.43 -10.79
C ILE A 145 18.37 -15.76 -11.62
N GLY A 146 19.46 -15.01 -11.41
CA GLY A 146 20.72 -15.13 -12.11
C GLY A 146 20.79 -14.27 -13.38
N PHE A 147 21.99 -14.23 -13.97
CA PHE A 147 22.31 -13.37 -15.10
C PHE A 147 22.55 -14.21 -16.33
N GLY A 148 21.68 -14.07 -17.33
CA GLY A 148 21.75 -14.82 -18.58
C GLY A 148 22.94 -14.40 -19.45
N PHE A 149 23.58 -15.38 -20.09
CA PHE A 149 24.63 -15.13 -21.09
C PHE A 149 24.72 -16.25 -22.11
N LYS A 150 25.30 -15.96 -23.27
CA LYS A 150 25.62 -16.95 -24.29
C LYS A 150 27.11 -17.31 -24.27
N SER A 151 27.42 -18.59 -24.30
CA SER A 151 28.81 -19.06 -24.42
C SER A 151 29.37 -18.71 -25.81
N THR A 152 30.69 -18.56 -25.90
CA THR A 152 31.34 -18.28 -27.19
C THR A 152 31.29 -19.49 -28.13
N ALA A 153 31.58 -19.27 -29.42
CA ALA A 153 31.75 -20.35 -30.40
C ALA A 153 32.86 -21.36 -30.04
N LYS A 154 33.74 -21.01 -29.09
CA LYS A 154 34.79 -21.90 -28.56
C LYS A 154 34.35 -22.70 -27.34
N GLY A 155 33.11 -22.54 -26.86
CA GLY A 155 32.63 -23.22 -25.65
C GLY A 155 33.26 -22.64 -24.39
N THR A 156 33.42 -21.32 -24.35
CA THR A 156 34.00 -20.59 -23.21
C THR A 156 33.14 -19.41 -22.82
N ALA A 157 33.33 -18.91 -21.60
CA ALA A 157 32.83 -17.61 -21.18
C ALA A 157 33.81 -16.98 -20.19
N THR A 158 34.06 -15.68 -20.29
CA THR A 158 34.84 -14.94 -19.30
C THR A 158 33.88 -14.18 -18.40
N ILE A 159 33.91 -14.48 -17.10
CA ILE A 159 33.12 -13.81 -16.08
C ILE A 159 34.04 -12.89 -15.31
N GLU A 160 33.63 -11.64 -15.12
CA GLU A 160 34.32 -10.63 -14.37
C GLU A 160 33.35 -9.94 -13.40
N PHE A 161 33.85 -9.67 -12.19
CA PHE A 161 33.19 -8.86 -11.19
C PHE A 161 34.06 -7.64 -10.93
N VAL A 162 33.47 -6.45 -11.00
CA VAL A 162 34.18 -5.18 -10.77
C VAL A 162 33.45 -4.41 -9.69
N SER A 163 34.07 -4.24 -8.53
CA SER A 163 33.49 -3.37 -7.50
C SER A 163 33.44 -1.92 -7.99
N THR A 164 32.29 -1.29 -7.78
CA THR A 164 32.10 0.15 -7.98
C THR A 164 31.90 0.89 -6.66
N THR A 165 31.97 0.17 -5.54
CA THR A 165 31.85 0.73 -4.19
C THR A 165 33.17 1.36 -3.77
N LYS A 166 33.17 2.65 -3.45
CA LYS A 166 34.37 3.33 -2.94
C LYS A 166 34.70 2.87 -1.51
N GLY A 167 35.99 2.81 -1.19
CA GLY A 167 36.48 2.45 0.13
C GLY A 167 37.06 1.05 0.20
N ASP A 168 37.24 0.57 1.42
CA ASP A 168 37.84 -0.71 1.78
C ASP A 168 36.81 -1.81 2.08
N MET A 169 35.53 -1.51 1.89
CA MET A 169 34.44 -2.46 2.13
C MET A 169 33.42 -2.35 1.01
N GLY A 170 32.99 -3.48 0.45
CA GLY A 170 32.19 -3.52 -0.77
C GLY A 170 31.06 -4.54 -0.72
N LEU A 171 30.72 -5.08 -1.89
CA LEU A 171 29.86 -6.25 -1.99
C LEU A 171 30.69 -7.49 -1.69
N VAL A 172 30.20 -8.27 -0.73
CA VAL A 172 30.66 -9.64 -0.55
C VAL A 172 29.89 -10.57 -1.47
N ILE A 173 30.60 -11.48 -2.12
CA ILE A 173 30.04 -12.50 -3.01
C ILE A 173 30.46 -13.88 -2.54
N ASP A 174 29.58 -14.85 -2.76
CA ASP A 174 29.84 -16.25 -2.47
C ASP A 174 29.07 -17.16 -3.44
N ASN A 175 29.44 -18.43 -3.44
CA ASN A 175 28.64 -19.50 -3.99
C ASN A 175 28.29 -19.35 -5.49
N LEU A 176 29.30 -19.10 -6.32
CA LEU A 176 29.12 -18.89 -7.76
C LEU A 176 28.74 -20.21 -8.48
N ARG A 177 27.75 -20.15 -9.36
CA ARG A 177 27.26 -21.29 -10.14
C ARG A 177 26.97 -20.89 -11.59
N ILE A 178 27.14 -21.83 -12.51
CA ILE A 178 26.68 -21.71 -13.90
C ILE A 178 25.71 -22.83 -14.19
N GLU A 179 24.52 -22.48 -14.64
CA GLU A 179 23.46 -23.40 -15.04
C GLU A 179 23.24 -23.29 -16.54
N LYS A 180 22.96 -24.42 -17.21
CA LYS A 180 22.65 -24.44 -18.64
C LYS A 180 21.21 -23.96 -18.85
N GLY A 181 21.02 -23.07 -19.82
CA GLY A 181 19.73 -22.44 -20.12
C GLY A 181 19.66 -20.98 -19.67
N PRO A 182 18.68 -20.22 -20.18
CA PRO A 182 18.41 -18.86 -19.74
C PRO A 182 17.89 -18.82 -18.28
N PRO A 183 17.85 -17.63 -17.65
CA PRO A 183 17.17 -17.46 -16.37
C PRO A 183 15.72 -17.92 -16.47
N ILE A 184 15.13 -18.26 -15.32
CA ILE A 184 13.72 -18.65 -15.27
C ILE A 184 12.82 -17.53 -15.82
N SER A 185 11.83 -17.91 -16.62
CA SER A 185 10.84 -16.98 -17.17
C SER A 185 9.80 -16.61 -16.12
N PRO A 186 9.13 -15.45 -16.25
CA PRO A 186 7.99 -15.10 -15.41
C PRO A 186 6.92 -16.21 -15.40
N PRO A 187 6.22 -16.43 -14.27
CA PRO A 187 5.13 -17.40 -14.21
C PRO A 187 3.99 -17.00 -15.15
N VAL A 188 3.45 -17.99 -15.85
CA VAL A 188 2.31 -17.84 -16.76
C VAL A 188 1.02 -18.11 -15.99
N ASN A 189 0.11 -17.15 -16.01
CA ASN A 189 -1.20 -17.22 -15.37
C ASN A 189 -2.29 -16.88 -16.38
N ASP A 190 -3.50 -17.43 -16.22
CA ASP A 190 -4.66 -17.15 -17.07
C ASP A 190 -5.39 -15.83 -16.70
N HIS A 191 -4.89 -15.12 -15.69
CA HIS A 191 -5.29 -13.79 -15.26
C HIS A 191 -4.15 -13.15 -14.47
N LEU A 192 -4.27 -11.86 -14.12
CA LEU A 192 -3.35 -11.24 -13.17
C LEU A 192 -3.49 -11.91 -11.80
N ALA A 193 -2.45 -12.59 -11.32
CA ALA A 193 -2.47 -13.25 -10.03
C ALA A 193 -1.85 -12.34 -8.96
N ASN A 194 -2.37 -12.42 -7.73
CA ASN A 194 -1.80 -11.76 -6.56
C ASN A 194 -1.54 -10.23 -6.72
N GLY A 195 -2.38 -9.50 -7.46
CA GLY A 195 -2.20 -8.07 -7.69
C GLY A 195 -2.37 -7.18 -6.46
N GLY A 196 -3.04 -7.68 -5.41
CA GLY A 196 -3.11 -7.04 -4.10
C GLY A 196 -2.13 -7.63 -3.07
N PHE A 197 -1.24 -8.54 -3.48
CA PHE A 197 -0.16 -9.08 -2.64
C PHE A 197 -0.57 -9.80 -1.33
N GLU A 198 -1.84 -10.23 -1.24
CA GLU A 198 -2.41 -10.88 -0.05
C GLU A 198 -2.15 -12.40 0.05
N MET A 199 -1.53 -13.00 -0.97
CA MET A 199 -1.20 -14.43 -0.92
C MET A 199 -0.12 -14.70 0.13
N LYS A 200 -0.32 -15.76 0.91
CA LYS A 200 0.54 -16.11 2.05
C LYS A 200 2.00 -16.29 1.61
N VAL A 201 2.87 -15.47 2.18
CA VAL A 201 4.33 -15.67 2.17
C VAL A 201 4.76 -16.31 3.49
N ILE A 202 5.69 -17.27 3.44
CA ILE A 202 6.22 -17.93 4.64
C ILE A 202 7.24 -17.00 5.29
N SER A 203 6.78 -16.11 6.15
CA SER A 203 7.62 -15.22 6.96
C SER A 203 6.95 -14.89 8.28
N GLU A 204 7.74 -14.78 9.35
CA GLU A 204 7.29 -14.25 10.65
C GLU A 204 7.53 -12.73 10.78
N SER A 205 8.20 -12.11 9.80
CA SER A 205 8.45 -10.67 9.73
C SER A 205 7.28 -9.93 9.10
N GLY A 206 6.96 -8.73 9.59
CA GLY A 206 6.05 -7.77 8.94
C GLY A 206 6.67 -7.02 7.75
N ASN A 207 7.91 -7.36 7.39
CA ASN A 207 8.61 -6.88 6.19
C ASN A 207 9.63 -7.94 5.71
N PRO A 208 9.21 -9.08 5.12
CA PRO A 208 10.14 -9.99 4.47
C PRO A 208 10.78 -9.37 3.22
N HIS A 209 12.08 -9.58 3.10
CA HIS A 209 12.85 -9.31 1.90
C HIS A 209 12.80 -10.55 1.00
N LEU A 210 12.18 -10.42 -0.17
CA LEU A 210 11.99 -11.55 -1.09
C LEU A 210 12.84 -11.40 -2.34
N TYR A 211 13.24 -12.52 -2.93
CA TYR A 211 13.93 -12.59 -4.22
C TYR A 211 13.57 -13.87 -4.97
N GLY A 212 13.90 -13.95 -6.26
CA GLY A 212 13.62 -15.14 -7.07
C GLY A 212 12.12 -15.41 -7.21
N ASP A 213 11.68 -16.61 -6.87
CA ASP A 213 10.31 -17.12 -7.01
C ASP A 213 9.48 -17.06 -5.71
N GLN A 214 9.96 -16.32 -4.71
CA GLN A 214 9.37 -16.30 -3.37
C GLN A 214 8.04 -15.52 -3.26
N LEU A 215 7.70 -14.68 -4.25
CA LEU A 215 6.45 -13.92 -4.29
C LEU A 215 5.40 -14.69 -5.11
N PRO A 216 4.31 -15.20 -4.50
CA PRO A 216 3.32 -15.99 -5.23
C PRO A 216 2.75 -15.24 -6.43
N GLY A 217 2.69 -15.91 -7.59
CA GLY A 217 2.17 -15.33 -8.84
C GLY A 217 3.18 -14.47 -9.60
N TRP A 218 4.30 -14.08 -9.00
CA TRP A 218 5.26 -13.15 -9.60
C TRP A 218 6.69 -13.69 -9.57
N LEU A 219 7.49 -13.33 -10.56
CA LEU A 219 8.94 -13.54 -10.53
C LEU A 219 9.64 -12.24 -10.15
N ILE A 220 10.50 -12.27 -9.14
CA ILE A 220 11.34 -11.13 -8.76
C ILE A 220 12.58 -11.12 -9.66
N MET A 221 12.58 -10.22 -10.63
CA MET A 221 13.53 -10.17 -11.73
C MET A 221 14.88 -9.54 -11.38
N GLN A 222 14.90 -8.62 -10.42
CA GLN A 222 16.08 -7.87 -10.02
C GLN A 222 16.20 -7.85 -8.51
N GLU A 223 17.44 -8.02 -8.03
CA GLU A 223 17.85 -7.87 -6.63
C GLU A 223 16.87 -8.48 -5.64
N ASN A 224 16.09 -7.66 -4.94
CA ASN A 224 15.06 -8.07 -4.00
C ASN A 224 13.94 -7.03 -3.94
N ILE A 225 12.85 -7.42 -3.32
CA ILE A 225 11.72 -6.55 -2.99
C ILE A 225 11.37 -6.71 -1.51
N ASP A 226 10.53 -5.82 -1.02
CA ASP A 226 9.96 -5.87 0.34
C ASP A 226 8.45 -6.05 0.24
N LEU A 227 7.89 -6.99 1.00
CA LEU A 227 6.45 -7.12 1.19
C LEU A 227 6.11 -6.56 2.57
N ILE A 228 5.40 -5.43 2.63
CA ILE A 228 5.28 -4.61 3.85
C ILE A 228 3.87 -4.69 4.43
N ALA A 229 3.77 -4.99 5.74
CA ALA A 229 2.49 -5.02 6.47
C ALA A 229 1.90 -3.62 6.74
N ILE A 230 0.56 -3.51 6.70
CA ILE A 230 -0.20 -2.25 6.56
C ILE A 230 -0.09 -1.22 7.66
N ASP A 231 0.18 -1.63 8.91
CA ASP A 231 -0.04 -0.76 10.08
C ASP A 231 0.84 0.49 10.03
N ARG A 232 1.92 0.43 9.25
CA ARG A 232 2.86 1.53 9.07
C ARG A 232 2.59 2.39 7.83
N PHE A 233 2.12 1.81 6.72
CA PHE A 233 2.03 2.50 5.41
C PHE A 233 0.60 2.73 4.92
N GLY A 234 -0.41 2.13 5.55
CA GLY A 234 -1.81 2.20 5.13
C GLY A 234 -2.02 1.63 3.73
N SER A 235 -2.10 0.30 3.58
CA SER A 235 -2.46 -0.35 2.31
C SER A 235 -3.87 0.03 1.88
N PRO A 236 -4.07 0.30 0.58
CA PRO A 236 -5.40 0.38 0.02
C PRO A 236 -6.14 -0.95 0.09
N SER A 237 -5.52 -2.08 -0.26
CA SER A 237 -6.20 -3.36 -0.34
C SER A 237 -5.54 -4.41 0.54
N GLY A 238 -6.24 -4.86 1.59
CA GLY A 238 -5.80 -6.01 2.37
C GLY A 238 -4.76 -5.68 3.45
N LYS A 239 -3.77 -6.53 3.61
CA LYS A 239 -2.75 -6.55 4.67
C LYS A 239 -1.32 -6.31 4.18
N TRP A 240 -1.08 -6.24 2.88
CA TRP A 240 0.27 -6.16 2.36
C TRP A 240 0.37 -5.19 1.18
N VAL A 241 1.52 -4.52 1.08
CA VAL A 241 1.90 -3.76 -0.12
C VAL A 241 3.28 -4.19 -0.55
N ILE A 242 3.58 -4.07 -1.84
CA ILE A 242 4.92 -4.36 -2.36
C ILE A 242 5.73 -3.07 -2.41
N ASP A 243 6.96 -3.06 -1.89
CA ASP A 243 7.99 -2.09 -2.25
C ASP A 243 8.95 -2.74 -3.23
N LEU A 244 9.06 -2.17 -4.43
CA LEU A 244 10.01 -2.63 -5.44
C LEU A 244 11.44 -2.15 -5.18
N GLY A 245 11.69 -1.44 -4.07
CA GLY A 245 13.01 -1.36 -3.45
C GLY A 245 12.99 -2.05 -2.08
N GLY A 246 13.87 -3.02 -1.84
CA GLY A 246 14.12 -3.51 -0.49
C GLY A 246 15.48 -3.06 0.04
N HIS A 247 16.52 -3.74 -0.44
CA HIS A 247 17.92 -3.41 -0.23
C HIS A 247 18.62 -2.94 -1.51
N GLY A 248 17.83 -2.55 -2.51
CA GLY A 248 18.25 -2.04 -3.80
C GLY A 248 17.10 -2.12 -4.81
N PRO A 249 17.24 -1.55 -6.01
CA PRO A 249 16.19 -1.51 -7.02
C PRO A 249 15.81 -2.91 -7.52
N GLY A 250 14.65 -3.38 -7.08
CA GLY A 250 14.06 -4.64 -7.52
C GLY A 250 13.09 -4.47 -8.68
N GLY A 251 12.50 -5.59 -9.08
CA GLY A 251 11.44 -5.62 -10.06
C GLY A 251 10.71 -6.96 -10.06
N ILE A 252 9.46 -6.95 -10.51
CA ILE A 252 8.59 -8.13 -10.58
C ILE A 252 8.01 -8.29 -11.97
N ALA A 253 7.75 -9.52 -12.38
CA ALA A 253 7.03 -9.80 -13.62
C ALA A 253 6.13 -11.03 -13.54
N GLN A 254 5.09 -11.01 -14.38
CA GLN A 254 4.17 -12.12 -14.60
C GLN A 254 3.72 -12.12 -16.06
N THR A 255 3.57 -13.31 -16.65
CA THR A 255 2.90 -13.48 -17.95
C THR A 255 1.41 -13.79 -17.74
N ILE A 256 0.55 -13.10 -18.47
CA ILE A 256 -0.91 -13.17 -18.40
C ILE A 256 -1.44 -13.64 -19.75
N THR A 257 -2.25 -14.68 -19.74
CA THR A 257 -2.78 -15.32 -20.95
C THR A 257 -4.31 -15.19 -21.03
N HIS A 258 -4.88 -15.72 -22.10
CA HIS A 258 -6.34 -15.75 -22.35
C HIS A 258 -6.99 -14.36 -22.46
N LEU A 259 -6.21 -13.32 -22.78
CA LEU A 259 -6.77 -12.05 -23.20
C LEU A 259 -7.44 -12.24 -24.57
N SER A 260 -8.61 -11.64 -24.76
CA SER A 260 -9.33 -11.71 -26.03
C SER A 260 -8.61 -10.84 -27.07
N PRO A 261 -8.02 -11.41 -28.13
CA PRO A 261 -7.20 -10.64 -29.07
C PRO A 261 -7.96 -9.48 -29.70
N GLY A 262 -7.33 -8.30 -29.75
CA GLY A 262 -7.93 -7.07 -30.30
C GLY A 262 -8.88 -6.34 -29.35
N ASP A 263 -9.28 -6.93 -28.22
CA ASP A 263 -10.04 -6.22 -27.20
C ASP A 263 -9.16 -5.26 -26.40
N ARG A 264 -9.78 -4.20 -25.89
CA ARG A 264 -9.11 -3.20 -25.05
C ARG A 264 -9.15 -3.63 -23.59
N TYR A 265 -7.99 -3.63 -22.94
CA TYR A 265 -7.82 -3.91 -21.52
C TYR A 265 -7.23 -2.68 -20.81
N ARG A 266 -7.49 -2.57 -19.52
CA ARG A 266 -6.96 -1.53 -18.63
C ARG A 266 -6.08 -2.18 -17.57
N LEU A 267 -4.80 -1.82 -17.59
CA LEU A 267 -3.94 -1.94 -16.42
C LEU A 267 -4.31 -0.82 -15.44
N SER A 268 -4.52 -1.16 -14.18
CA SER A 268 -4.54 -0.17 -13.10
C SER A 268 -3.76 -0.66 -11.90
N ALA A 269 -3.26 0.27 -11.09
CA ALA A 269 -2.62 -0.02 -9.83
C ALA A 269 -2.74 1.19 -8.91
N LEU A 270 -2.69 0.95 -7.61
CA LEU A 270 -2.45 2.00 -6.62
C LEU A 270 -0.95 2.06 -6.33
N TYR A 271 -0.42 3.27 -6.21
CA TYR A 271 0.99 3.47 -5.92
C TYR A 271 1.22 4.63 -4.95
N SER A 272 2.29 4.53 -4.17
CA SER A 272 2.68 5.51 -3.17
C SER A 272 4.20 5.57 -3.02
N ARG A 273 4.73 6.58 -2.33
CA ARG A 273 6.15 6.61 -1.97
C ARG A 273 6.38 5.89 -0.66
N HIS A 274 7.46 5.11 -0.58
CA HIS A 274 7.97 4.64 0.71
C HIS A 274 8.22 5.82 1.69
N GLN A 275 7.89 5.63 2.98
CA GLN A 275 7.96 6.67 4.01
C GLN A 275 9.40 7.06 4.39
N SER A 276 10.29 6.08 4.35
CA SER A 276 11.76 6.25 4.52
C SER A 276 12.43 6.46 3.16
N TRP A 277 13.72 6.82 3.14
CA TRP A 277 14.57 7.05 1.94
C TRP A 277 14.54 8.44 1.32
N ASP A 278 14.65 9.48 2.14
CA ASP A 278 14.67 10.89 1.70
C ASP A 278 15.96 11.32 1.00
N GLN A 279 17.00 10.48 1.00
CA GLN A 279 18.26 10.70 0.28
C GLN A 279 18.08 10.71 -1.24
N GLN A 280 17.02 10.08 -1.75
CA GLN A 280 16.64 10.15 -3.16
C GLN A 280 15.23 10.72 -3.30
N ASP A 281 15.13 11.78 -4.09
CA ASP A 281 13.87 12.47 -4.37
C ASP A 281 13.85 12.96 -5.83
N PRO A 282 12.87 12.55 -6.65
CA PRO A 282 11.80 11.60 -6.35
C PRO A 282 12.29 10.13 -6.27
N LEU A 283 11.48 9.25 -5.67
CA LEU A 283 11.57 7.82 -5.95
C LEU A 283 10.83 7.55 -7.25
N THR A 284 11.38 6.66 -8.08
CA THR A 284 10.93 6.45 -9.46
C THR A 284 10.74 4.97 -9.75
N GLY A 285 9.87 4.68 -10.72
CA GLY A 285 9.60 3.34 -11.19
C GLY A 285 9.12 3.33 -12.64
N GLU A 286 9.19 2.18 -13.28
CA GLU A 286 8.79 1.98 -14.66
C GLU A 286 7.94 0.71 -14.78
N ILE A 287 6.91 0.75 -15.65
CA ILE A 287 6.03 -0.38 -15.93
C ILE A 287 6.08 -0.68 -17.42
N PHE A 288 6.21 -1.96 -17.74
CA PHE A 288 6.32 -2.49 -19.09
C PHE A 288 5.23 -3.53 -19.37
N ILE A 289 4.78 -3.57 -20.63
CA ILE A 289 3.97 -4.65 -21.19
C ILE A 289 4.74 -5.16 -22.41
N ASP A 290 5.11 -6.44 -22.43
CA ASP A 290 5.90 -7.07 -23.51
C ASP A 290 7.19 -6.31 -23.85
N ASP A 291 7.93 -5.94 -22.81
CA ASP A 291 9.15 -5.12 -22.88
C ASP A 291 8.96 -3.70 -23.46
N GLU A 292 7.73 -3.29 -23.77
CA GLU A 292 7.39 -1.91 -24.12
C GLU A 292 7.08 -1.10 -22.87
N LEU A 293 7.77 0.03 -22.70
CA LEU A 293 7.54 0.94 -21.58
C LEU A 293 6.18 1.64 -21.72
N VAL A 294 5.26 1.37 -20.80
CA VAL A 294 3.91 1.94 -20.81
C VAL A 294 3.72 3.08 -19.82
N LEU A 295 4.43 3.06 -18.68
CA LEU A 295 4.33 4.11 -17.65
C LEU A 295 5.69 4.41 -17.01
N ARG A 296 5.96 5.70 -16.78
CA ARG A 296 7.02 6.20 -15.90
C ARG A 296 6.42 6.84 -14.68
N LEU A 297 6.85 6.42 -13.50
CA LEU A 297 6.29 6.84 -12.22
C LEU A 297 7.32 7.65 -11.44
N ASN A 298 6.85 8.68 -10.76
CA ASN A 298 7.62 9.47 -9.83
C ASN A 298 6.76 9.78 -8.60
N ARG A 299 7.37 9.74 -7.41
CA ARG A 299 6.75 10.17 -6.16
C ARG A 299 7.74 10.93 -5.28
N ASP A 300 7.41 12.18 -5.02
CA ASP A 300 8.21 13.07 -4.17
C ASP A 300 7.94 12.83 -2.68
N LYS A 301 8.68 13.52 -1.81
CA LYS A 301 8.55 13.42 -0.35
C LYS A 301 7.17 13.82 0.21
N LEU A 302 6.36 14.56 -0.55
CA LEU A 302 5.00 14.91 -0.13
C LEU A 302 4.04 13.74 -0.36
N ALA A 303 4.37 12.83 -1.28
CA ALA A 303 3.53 11.70 -1.67
C ALA A 303 3.82 10.39 -0.91
N LYS A 304 4.38 10.49 0.31
CA LYS A 304 4.61 9.35 1.22
C LYS A 304 3.31 8.65 1.60
N ALA A 305 3.37 7.32 1.66
CA ALA A 305 2.28 6.50 2.18
C ALA A 305 1.82 7.03 3.56
N PRO A 306 0.51 7.11 3.83
CA PRO A 306 -0.57 6.44 3.12
C PRO A 306 -1.18 7.24 1.95
N ARG A 307 -0.50 8.24 1.40
CA ARG A 307 -1.02 8.93 0.21
C ARG A 307 -0.86 8.05 -1.03
N TRP A 308 -1.94 7.41 -1.45
CA TRP A 308 -1.98 6.58 -2.64
C TRP A 308 -2.61 7.35 -3.79
N GLU A 309 -2.16 7.03 -4.99
CA GLU A 309 -2.76 7.51 -6.22
C GLU A 309 -3.03 6.31 -7.13
N ARG A 310 -4.00 6.43 -8.02
CA ARG A 310 -4.32 5.40 -9.00
C ARG A 310 -3.68 5.73 -10.33
N ILE A 311 -2.92 4.80 -10.87
CA ILE A 311 -2.51 4.80 -12.27
C ILE A 311 -3.43 3.94 -13.10
N THR A 312 -3.58 4.33 -14.36
CA THR A 312 -4.30 3.54 -15.37
C THR A 312 -3.57 3.64 -16.70
N HIS A 313 -3.51 2.53 -17.44
CA HIS A 313 -3.03 2.48 -18.81
C HIS A 313 -3.89 1.50 -19.60
N ASP A 314 -4.43 1.95 -20.74
CA ASP A 314 -5.21 1.08 -21.62
C ASP A 314 -4.32 0.54 -22.74
N PHE A 315 -4.42 -0.76 -23.02
CA PHE A 315 -3.72 -1.42 -24.10
C PHE A 315 -4.67 -2.34 -24.89
N ILE A 316 -4.24 -2.75 -26.08
CA ILE A 316 -4.97 -3.71 -26.91
C ILE A 316 -4.31 -5.07 -26.74
N ALA A 317 -5.11 -6.10 -26.44
CA ALA A 317 -4.59 -7.46 -26.31
C ALA A 317 -3.97 -7.94 -27.63
N PRO A 318 -2.75 -8.51 -27.60
CA PRO A 318 -2.06 -8.98 -28.79
C PRO A 318 -2.74 -10.21 -29.42
N SER A 319 -2.26 -10.59 -30.61
CA SER A 319 -2.90 -11.65 -31.43
C SER A 319 -2.86 -13.04 -30.80
N ASP A 320 -1.88 -13.31 -29.95
CA ASP A 320 -1.73 -14.54 -29.18
C ASP A 320 -2.51 -14.52 -27.85
N GLY A 321 -3.05 -13.36 -27.46
CA GLY A 321 -3.80 -13.20 -26.21
C GLY A 321 -2.93 -13.30 -24.95
N GLU A 322 -1.62 -13.07 -25.09
CA GLU A 322 -0.63 -13.18 -24.02
C GLU A 322 0.14 -11.87 -23.86
N ILE A 323 0.36 -11.43 -22.63
CA ILE A 323 1.28 -10.32 -22.33
C ILE A 323 2.19 -10.68 -21.17
N THR A 324 3.37 -10.07 -21.10
CA THR A 324 4.21 -10.04 -19.90
C THR A 324 4.17 -8.66 -19.28
N LEU A 325 3.62 -8.57 -18.06
CA LEU A 325 3.62 -7.35 -17.26
C LEU A 325 4.84 -7.34 -16.35
N SER A 326 5.63 -6.27 -16.42
CA SER A 326 6.82 -6.10 -15.59
C SER A 326 6.85 -4.71 -14.93
N LEU A 327 7.22 -4.66 -13.65
CA LEU A 327 7.36 -3.42 -12.89
C LEU A 327 8.76 -3.37 -12.27
N PHE A 328 9.42 -2.22 -12.37
CA PHE A 328 10.78 -2.03 -11.85
C PHE A 328 10.89 -0.76 -11.00
N SER A 329 11.66 -0.84 -9.92
CA SER A 329 12.17 0.35 -9.27
C SER A 329 13.34 0.92 -10.07
N THR A 330 13.33 2.23 -10.29
CA THR A 330 14.46 2.96 -10.87
C THR A 330 15.12 3.88 -9.85
N ALA A 331 14.83 3.66 -8.56
CA ALA A 331 15.46 4.36 -7.44
C ALA A 331 16.84 3.77 -7.09
N LEU A 332 17.84 4.05 -7.93
CA LEU A 332 19.13 3.34 -7.90
C LEU A 332 20.09 3.69 -6.74
N LYS A 333 19.73 4.61 -5.82
CA LYS A 333 20.64 5.09 -4.75
C LYS A 333 20.24 4.65 -3.34
N VAL A 334 19.06 4.08 -3.16
CA VAL A 334 18.46 3.81 -1.85
C VAL A 334 17.89 2.39 -1.78
N GLY A 335 17.58 1.93 -0.57
CA GLY A 335 16.97 0.62 -0.34
C GLY A 335 15.53 0.54 -0.84
N GLY A 336 14.69 1.54 -0.53
CA GLY A 336 13.25 1.52 -0.86
C GLY A 336 12.84 2.37 -2.05
N GLY A 337 11.63 2.10 -2.55
CA GLY A 337 11.13 2.61 -3.82
C GLY A 337 9.69 3.11 -3.78
N ILE A 338 9.03 2.95 -4.92
CA ILE A 338 7.59 3.16 -5.05
C ILE A 338 6.90 1.90 -4.51
N LEU A 339 5.90 2.12 -3.66
CA LEU A 339 5.00 1.08 -3.19
C LEU A 339 3.90 0.85 -4.20
N TYR A 340 3.47 -0.39 -4.39
CA TYR A 340 2.33 -0.75 -5.23
C TYR A 340 1.34 -1.63 -4.47
N ASP A 341 0.07 -1.52 -4.86
CA ASP A 341 -1.04 -2.35 -4.39
C ASP A 341 -2.17 -2.32 -5.44
N ASP A 342 -3.17 -3.18 -5.30
CA ASP A 342 -4.38 -3.24 -6.14
C ASP A 342 -4.09 -3.23 -7.66
N ILE A 343 -3.04 -3.96 -8.08
CA ILE A 343 -2.74 -4.13 -9.50
C ILE A 343 -3.86 -4.95 -10.12
N LYS A 344 -4.39 -4.50 -11.25
CA LYS A 344 -5.50 -5.11 -11.99
C LYS A 344 -5.26 -5.03 -13.50
N ILE A 345 -5.70 -6.06 -14.21
CA ILE A 345 -5.90 -6.03 -15.66
C ILE A 345 -7.34 -6.42 -15.93
N GLU A 346 -8.11 -5.49 -16.47
CA GLU A 346 -9.56 -5.64 -16.65
C GLU A 346 -9.92 -5.32 -18.10
N LYS A 347 -10.83 -6.10 -18.70
CA LYS A 347 -11.34 -5.80 -20.03
C LYS A 347 -12.20 -4.54 -19.95
N VAL A 348 -11.91 -3.53 -20.77
CA VAL A 348 -12.54 -2.20 -20.65
C VAL A 348 -14.05 -2.26 -20.84
N SER A 349 -14.56 -3.17 -21.69
CA SER A 349 -16.01 -3.36 -21.86
C SER A 349 -16.72 -3.87 -20.61
N ASP A 350 -15.99 -4.48 -19.69
CA ASP A 350 -16.51 -5.16 -18.51
C ASP A 350 -16.41 -4.28 -17.27
N ILE A 351 -15.68 -3.16 -17.36
CA ILE A 351 -15.59 -2.15 -16.30
C ILE A 351 -16.93 -1.40 -16.23
N THR A 352 -17.75 -1.75 -15.24
CA THR A 352 -18.97 -1.01 -14.93
C THR A 352 -18.63 0.24 -14.11
N GLU A 353 -19.03 1.42 -14.57
CA GLU A 353 -18.96 2.61 -13.70
C GLU A 353 -19.84 2.39 -12.45
N PRO A 354 -19.33 2.67 -11.24
CA PRO A 354 -20.13 2.61 -10.04
C PRO A 354 -21.35 3.52 -10.18
N LYS A 355 -22.55 2.97 -9.96
CA LYS A 355 -23.76 3.80 -9.92
C LYS A 355 -23.61 4.83 -8.79
N LYS A 356 -23.98 6.08 -9.08
CA LYS A 356 -24.01 7.13 -8.05
C LYS A 356 -24.94 6.71 -6.91
N ILE A 357 -24.48 6.91 -5.68
CA ILE A 357 -25.24 6.61 -4.47
C ILE A 357 -26.27 7.73 -4.26
N PRO A 358 -27.58 7.43 -4.27
CA PRO A 358 -28.58 8.44 -3.95
C PRO A 358 -28.54 8.75 -2.45
N VAL A 359 -28.49 10.03 -2.09
CA VAL A 359 -28.45 10.52 -0.71
C VAL A 359 -29.61 11.48 -0.48
N LEU A 360 -30.36 11.29 0.60
CA LEU A 360 -31.37 12.25 1.03
C LEU A 360 -30.85 13.07 2.22
N ILE A 361 -30.78 14.39 2.06
CA ILE A 361 -30.54 15.31 3.17
C ILE A 361 -31.88 15.74 3.75
N ILE A 362 -32.04 15.60 5.07
CA ILE A 362 -33.15 16.16 5.82
C ILE A 362 -32.68 17.42 6.55
N ASP A 363 -33.29 18.55 6.24
CA ASP A 363 -32.98 19.87 6.79
C ASP A 363 -34.24 20.66 7.18
N GLY A 364 -34.11 21.96 7.44
CA GLY A 364 -35.23 22.87 7.72
C GLY A 364 -35.06 23.72 8.97
N PHE A 365 -34.29 23.26 9.96
CA PHE A 365 -34.01 24.03 11.15
C PHE A 365 -32.73 23.60 11.87
N SER A 366 -31.96 24.57 12.36
CA SER A 366 -30.79 24.35 13.21
C SER A 366 -30.45 25.64 13.96
N ASN A 367 -29.73 25.53 15.07
CA ASN A 367 -29.00 26.67 15.65
C ASN A 367 -27.76 27.06 14.81
N HIS A 368 -27.37 26.21 13.86
CA HIS A 368 -26.34 26.48 12.86
C HIS A 368 -26.95 27.05 11.57
N ASN A 369 -26.11 27.50 10.63
CA ASN A 369 -26.58 27.93 9.31
C ASN A 369 -27.00 26.72 8.45
N TRP A 370 -28.21 26.21 8.69
CA TRP A 370 -28.67 24.97 8.04
C TRP A 370 -28.76 25.11 6.51
N LYS A 371 -29.13 26.28 5.98
CA LYS A 371 -29.23 26.51 4.53
C LYS A 371 -27.88 26.37 3.84
N LEU A 372 -26.85 27.06 4.37
CA LEU A 372 -25.50 26.92 3.85
C LEU A 372 -24.91 25.54 4.13
N ASN A 373 -25.26 24.88 5.24
CA ASN A 373 -24.86 23.50 5.49
C ASN A 373 -25.36 22.58 4.38
N THR A 374 -26.65 22.62 4.06
CA THR A 374 -27.23 21.81 2.97
C THR A 374 -26.54 22.08 1.65
N GLU A 375 -26.35 23.36 1.29
CA GLU A 375 -25.66 23.74 0.06
C GLU A 375 -24.23 23.17 0.00
N TYR A 376 -23.46 23.31 1.08
CA TYR A 376 -22.06 22.86 1.12
C TYR A 376 -21.95 21.34 1.11
N LEU A 377 -22.81 20.64 1.87
CA LEU A 377 -22.87 19.18 1.84
C LEU A 377 -23.21 18.68 0.44
N GLN A 378 -24.21 19.28 -0.22
CA GLN A 378 -24.55 18.95 -1.60
C GLN A 378 -23.36 19.18 -2.55
N LYS A 379 -22.74 20.36 -2.52
CA LYS A 379 -21.58 20.69 -3.36
C LYS A 379 -20.40 19.73 -3.14
N ILE A 380 -20.06 19.45 -1.88
CA ILE A 380 -18.98 18.51 -1.54
C ILE A 380 -19.29 17.12 -2.11
N LEU A 381 -20.48 16.58 -1.86
CA LEU A 381 -20.86 15.23 -2.30
C LEU A 381 -20.95 15.11 -3.82
N GLU A 382 -21.59 16.07 -4.49
CA GLU A 382 -21.75 16.03 -5.95
C GLU A 382 -20.41 16.23 -6.69
N SER A 383 -19.49 17.03 -6.12
CA SER A 383 -18.14 17.24 -6.69
C SER A 383 -17.32 15.95 -6.79
N THR A 384 -17.63 14.95 -5.96
CA THR A 384 -16.93 13.65 -6.01
C THR A 384 -17.34 12.80 -7.21
N GLY A 385 -18.47 13.11 -7.86
CA GLY A 385 -19.07 12.27 -8.89
C GLY A 385 -19.70 10.97 -8.37
N LYS A 386 -19.61 10.66 -7.07
CA LYS A 386 -20.08 9.40 -6.46
C LYS A 386 -21.51 9.43 -5.96
N PHE A 387 -22.10 10.61 -5.81
CA PHE A 387 -23.41 10.78 -5.18
C PHE A 387 -24.39 11.53 -6.09
N THR A 388 -25.67 11.27 -5.87
CA THR A 388 -26.77 12.12 -6.33
C THR A 388 -27.53 12.56 -5.09
N VAL A 389 -27.61 13.88 -4.87
CA VAL A 389 -28.15 14.42 -3.63
C VAL A 389 -29.56 14.93 -3.87
N SER A 390 -30.46 14.62 -2.95
CA SER A 390 -31.81 15.20 -2.86
C SER A 390 -32.01 15.78 -1.47
N VAL A 391 -32.86 16.79 -1.37
CA VAL A 391 -33.13 17.49 -0.11
C VAL A 391 -34.62 17.41 0.19
N SER A 392 -34.96 17.10 1.44
CA SER A 392 -36.31 17.26 1.96
C SER A 392 -36.28 18.18 3.17
N THR A 393 -36.84 19.38 3.00
CA THR A 393 -36.85 20.42 4.01
C THR A 393 -38.10 20.34 4.86
N CYS A 394 -37.92 20.13 6.17
CA CYS A 394 -39.00 20.20 7.14
C CYS A 394 -39.55 21.62 7.20
N PRO A 395 -40.85 21.84 6.93
CA PRO A 395 -41.48 23.14 7.12
C PRO A 395 -41.42 23.57 8.60
N ASN A 396 -41.47 24.88 8.85
CA ASN A 396 -41.63 25.38 10.21
C ASN A 396 -43.11 25.28 10.60
N GLN A 397 -43.42 24.50 11.63
CA GLN A 397 -44.79 24.28 12.10
C GLN A 397 -45.52 25.58 12.45
N GLU A 398 -44.83 26.54 13.09
CA GLU A 398 -45.41 27.84 13.46
C GLU A 398 -45.71 28.73 12.25
N GLU A 399 -44.98 28.55 11.15
CA GLU A 399 -45.16 29.33 9.93
C GLU A 399 -46.22 28.71 9.01
N ASN A 400 -46.26 27.38 8.90
CA ASN A 400 -47.21 26.65 8.07
C ASN A 400 -47.47 25.23 8.59
N GLU A 401 -48.42 25.12 9.52
CA GLU A 401 -48.83 23.85 10.14
C GLU A 401 -49.33 22.82 9.12
N SER A 402 -50.04 23.25 8.08
CA SER A 402 -50.56 22.35 7.04
C SER A 402 -49.43 21.70 6.24
N ASP A 403 -48.43 22.47 5.80
CA ASP A 403 -47.30 21.90 5.06
C ASP A 403 -46.45 21.01 5.97
N TRP A 404 -46.26 21.41 7.23
CA TRP A 404 -45.55 20.61 8.24
C TRP A 404 -46.23 19.26 8.47
N GLU A 405 -47.53 19.23 8.72
CA GLU A 405 -48.30 17.99 8.96
C GLU A 405 -48.31 17.08 7.72
N ASN A 406 -48.29 17.65 6.51
CA ASN A 406 -48.25 16.88 5.27
C ASN A 406 -46.84 16.53 4.78
N TRP A 407 -45.79 17.02 5.45
CA TRP A 407 -44.42 16.72 5.09
C TRP A 407 -44.12 15.24 5.32
N ASN A 408 -43.65 14.56 4.27
CA ASN A 408 -43.45 13.11 4.29
C ASN A 408 -42.26 12.71 3.38
N PRO A 409 -41.02 12.75 3.90
CA PRO A 409 -39.85 12.33 3.15
C PRO A 409 -39.91 10.84 2.78
N ASP A 410 -39.59 10.51 1.52
CA ASP A 410 -39.52 9.12 1.07
C ASP A 410 -38.16 8.50 1.41
N PHE A 411 -37.96 8.13 2.68
CA PHE A 411 -36.71 7.52 3.14
C PHE A 411 -36.36 6.23 2.39
N ASN A 412 -37.34 5.44 1.98
CA ASN A 412 -37.13 4.11 1.39
C ASN A 412 -36.54 4.14 -0.02
N SER A 413 -36.63 5.28 -0.72
CA SER A 413 -35.99 5.47 -2.02
C SER A 413 -34.48 5.74 -1.93
N TYR A 414 -33.93 5.88 -0.71
CA TYR A 414 -32.53 6.20 -0.49
C TYR A 414 -31.86 5.13 0.38
N PRO A 415 -30.68 4.62 0.00
CA PRO A 415 -29.90 3.72 0.85
C PRO A 415 -29.27 4.44 2.04
N VAL A 416 -29.15 5.78 1.98
CA VAL A 416 -28.57 6.59 3.05
C VAL A 416 -29.23 7.97 3.16
N VAL A 417 -29.44 8.40 4.41
CA VAL A 417 -30.02 9.70 4.77
C VAL A 417 -29.01 10.49 5.61
N ILE A 418 -28.87 11.79 5.37
CA ILE A 418 -28.16 12.72 6.26
C ILE A 418 -29.18 13.53 7.03
N GLN A 419 -29.18 13.39 8.35
CA GLN A 419 -30.00 14.22 9.23
C GLN A 419 -29.17 15.42 9.67
N THR A 420 -29.69 16.64 9.45
CA THR A 420 -29.00 17.89 9.82
C THR A 420 -29.79 18.79 10.77
N CYS A 421 -31.05 18.46 11.04
CA CYS A 421 -31.91 19.29 11.87
C CYS A 421 -31.44 19.31 13.33
N ASN A 422 -31.50 20.48 13.98
CA ASN A 422 -31.20 20.62 15.40
C ASN A 422 -32.15 21.61 16.09
N ASN A 423 -32.74 21.18 17.21
CA ASN A 423 -33.68 21.97 18.00
C ASN A 423 -33.23 22.23 19.45
N ILE A 424 -31.94 22.09 19.79
CA ILE A 424 -31.40 22.20 21.16
C ILE A 424 -31.87 23.43 21.98
N PHE A 425 -32.20 24.56 21.33
CA PHE A 425 -32.68 25.79 22.00
C PHE A 425 -34.16 26.11 21.77
N LYS A 426 -34.88 25.25 21.04
CA LYS A 426 -36.26 25.48 20.57
C LYS A 426 -37.04 24.16 20.49
N GLU A 427 -36.86 23.31 21.50
CA GLU A 427 -37.35 21.94 21.44
C GLU A 427 -38.88 21.84 21.39
N ASP A 428 -39.59 22.77 22.02
CA ASP A 428 -41.06 22.78 22.04
C ASP A 428 -41.68 23.30 20.73
N SER A 429 -40.91 24.00 19.89
CA SER A 429 -41.43 24.65 18.67
C SER A 429 -40.85 24.12 17.36
N LEU A 430 -39.71 23.41 17.39
CA LEU A 430 -39.09 22.83 16.20
C LEU A 430 -39.02 21.31 16.34
N GLN A 431 -40.00 20.62 15.76
CA GLN A 431 -40.15 19.17 15.80
C GLN A 431 -40.46 18.62 14.41
N TRP A 432 -40.20 17.33 14.20
CA TRP A 432 -40.79 16.61 13.08
C TRP A 432 -42.20 16.11 13.46
N PRO A 433 -43.12 15.98 12.49
CA PRO A 433 -44.38 15.31 12.72
C PRO A 433 -44.19 13.87 13.20
N ASP A 434 -45.10 13.38 14.03
CA ASP A 434 -44.95 12.06 14.64
C ASP A 434 -44.98 10.91 13.62
N HIS A 435 -45.72 11.04 12.50
CA HIS A 435 -45.67 10.04 11.42
C HIS A 435 -44.30 10.01 10.73
N VAL A 436 -43.63 11.15 10.59
CA VAL A 436 -42.26 11.22 10.02
C VAL A 436 -41.27 10.60 10.99
N LYS A 437 -41.40 10.84 12.30
CA LYS A 437 -40.57 10.19 13.32
C LYS A 437 -40.69 8.67 13.24
N GLN A 438 -41.92 8.15 13.18
CA GLN A 438 -42.17 6.71 13.05
C GLN A 438 -41.63 6.14 11.73
N ALA A 439 -41.79 6.86 10.62
CA ALA A 439 -41.24 6.44 9.33
C ALA A 439 -39.70 6.39 9.35
N PHE A 440 -39.05 7.36 9.99
CA PHE A 440 -37.61 7.39 10.17
C PHE A 440 -37.12 6.23 11.05
N GLU A 441 -37.78 5.98 12.19
CA GLU A 441 -37.48 4.81 13.03
C GLU A 441 -37.55 3.50 12.26
N LYS A 442 -38.63 3.33 11.49
CA LYS A 442 -38.84 2.14 10.68
C LYS A 442 -37.74 1.99 9.62
N TYR A 443 -37.42 3.06 8.89
CA TYR A 443 -36.37 3.07 7.87
C TYR A 443 -35.04 2.56 8.44
N VAL A 444 -34.59 3.11 9.56
CA VAL A 444 -33.34 2.66 10.20
C VAL A 444 -33.47 1.22 10.69
N ALA A 445 -34.54 0.89 11.42
CA ALA A 445 -34.72 -0.46 11.97
C ALA A 445 -34.75 -1.55 10.88
N GLU A 446 -35.21 -1.23 9.67
CA GLU A 446 -35.33 -2.17 8.54
C GLU A 446 -34.06 -2.27 7.67
N GLY A 447 -33.03 -1.46 7.92
CA GLY A 447 -31.75 -1.56 7.21
C GLY A 447 -31.21 -0.25 6.64
N GLY A 448 -31.94 0.86 6.80
CA GLY A 448 -31.52 2.17 6.32
C GLY A 448 -30.25 2.68 7.00
N GLY A 449 -29.39 3.34 6.21
CA GLY A 449 -28.22 4.04 6.71
C GLY A 449 -28.53 5.50 7.06
N VAL A 450 -28.00 5.99 8.19
CA VAL A 450 -28.13 7.40 8.61
C VAL A 450 -26.80 8.01 9.01
N TYR A 451 -26.50 9.20 8.51
CA TYR A 451 -25.49 10.10 9.05
C TYR A 451 -26.16 11.18 9.91
N MET A 452 -25.90 11.15 11.21
CA MET A 452 -26.23 12.23 12.15
C MET A 452 -25.12 13.30 12.11
N TYR A 453 -25.36 14.36 11.35
CA TYR A 453 -24.38 15.41 11.07
C TYR A 453 -24.26 16.43 12.21
N HIS A 454 -23.11 16.50 12.88
CA HIS A 454 -22.76 17.54 13.84
C HIS A 454 -23.87 17.81 14.88
N GLY A 455 -24.57 18.93 14.75
CA GLY A 455 -25.68 19.37 15.60
C GLY A 455 -26.89 18.43 15.59
N ALA A 456 -26.98 17.51 14.64
CA ALA A 456 -27.90 16.36 14.67
C ALA A 456 -27.83 15.58 15.99
N THR A 457 -26.61 15.44 16.55
CA THR A 457 -26.36 14.76 17.83
C THR A 457 -26.90 15.52 19.04
N ASN A 458 -27.35 16.76 18.83
CA ASN A 458 -27.95 17.60 19.86
C ASN A 458 -29.47 17.51 19.87
N ALA A 459 -30.07 17.12 18.73
CA ALA A 459 -31.50 17.22 18.49
C ALA A 459 -32.35 16.23 19.30
N PHE A 460 -33.65 16.53 19.39
CA PHE A 460 -34.75 15.63 19.80
C PHE A 460 -34.51 14.87 21.11
N LYS A 461 -34.14 15.59 22.19
CA LYS A 461 -33.80 14.95 23.47
C LYS A 461 -34.91 14.07 24.07
N GLU A 462 -36.18 14.39 23.83
CA GLU A 462 -37.33 13.66 24.36
C GLU A 462 -37.75 12.48 23.47
N TRP A 463 -37.05 12.21 22.36
CA TRP A 463 -37.37 11.12 21.43
C TRP A 463 -36.52 9.88 21.74
N PRO A 464 -37.07 8.83 22.39
CA PRO A 464 -36.25 7.74 22.92
C PRO A 464 -35.53 6.93 21.84
N ALA A 465 -36.17 6.66 20.70
CA ALA A 465 -35.56 5.94 19.60
C ALA A 465 -34.40 6.73 18.97
N TYR A 466 -34.56 8.04 18.80
CA TYR A 466 -33.49 8.91 18.30
C TYR A 466 -32.27 8.91 19.22
N ASN A 467 -32.47 8.99 20.55
CA ASN A 467 -31.36 8.90 21.50
C ASN A 467 -30.62 7.55 21.42
N LYS A 468 -31.34 6.44 21.19
CA LYS A 468 -30.71 5.13 20.95
C LYS A 468 -29.91 5.11 19.65
N MET A 469 -30.42 5.73 18.58
CA MET A 469 -29.69 5.86 17.31
C MET A 469 -28.40 6.69 17.45
N LEU A 470 -28.40 7.70 18.34
CA LEU A 470 -27.20 8.50 18.61
C LEU A 470 -26.16 7.76 19.46
N ALA A 471 -26.59 6.89 20.39
CA ALA A 471 -25.83 6.38 21.52
C ALA A 471 -25.30 7.49 22.46
N LEU A 472 -24.49 8.41 21.95
CA LEU A 472 -23.96 9.58 22.66
C LEU A 472 -24.55 10.85 22.04
N GLY A 473 -25.25 11.66 22.84
CA GLY A 473 -25.81 12.94 22.38
C GLY A 473 -25.50 14.08 23.31
N TRP A 474 -25.84 15.30 22.90
CA TRP A 474 -25.73 16.47 23.77
C TRP A 474 -26.80 16.45 24.85
N ARG A 475 -26.45 15.95 26.03
CA ARG A 475 -27.38 15.85 27.17
C ARG A 475 -26.70 16.25 28.48
N ASN A 476 -27.53 16.45 29.49
CA ASN A 476 -27.04 16.66 30.85
C ASN A 476 -26.47 15.35 31.41
N LYS A 477 -25.56 15.46 32.38
CA LYS A 477 -24.85 14.33 32.99
C LYS A 477 -25.76 13.26 33.59
N ASP A 478 -26.97 13.67 33.99
CA ASP A 478 -27.99 12.80 34.57
C ASP A 478 -28.85 12.09 33.52
N PHE A 479 -28.54 12.23 32.23
CA PHE A 479 -29.25 11.54 31.15
C PHE A 479 -28.77 10.08 31.03
N GLY A 480 -27.46 9.87 30.99
CA GLY A 480 -26.87 8.54 30.77
C GLY A 480 -25.35 8.51 30.93
N GLU A 481 -24.76 7.43 30.46
CA GLU A 481 -23.31 7.18 30.47
C GLU A 481 -22.59 8.13 29.51
N ALA A 482 -21.31 8.42 29.80
CA ALA A 482 -20.37 9.01 28.85
C ALA A 482 -19.18 8.07 28.63
N VAL A 483 -18.37 8.35 27.60
CA VAL A 483 -17.23 7.51 27.21
C VAL A 483 -15.99 8.36 27.01
N THR A 484 -14.86 7.90 27.53
CA THR A 484 -13.51 8.35 27.17
C THR A 484 -12.70 7.19 26.59
N ILE A 485 -11.58 7.50 25.94
CA ILE A 485 -10.68 6.50 25.35
C ILE A 485 -9.33 6.54 26.08
N ASN A 486 -8.87 5.41 26.60
CA ASN A 486 -7.57 5.36 27.29
C ASN A 486 -6.39 5.18 26.31
N ASP A 487 -5.17 5.20 26.83
CA ASP A 487 -3.94 5.06 26.02
C ASP A 487 -3.78 3.70 25.34
N LYS A 488 -4.60 2.70 25.72
CA LYS A 488 -4.67 1.38 25.06
C LYS A 488 -5.78 1.31 24.02
N GLU A 489 -6.43 2.43 23.72
CA GLU A 489 -7.56 2.53 22.79
C GLU A 489 -8.80 1.75 23.26
N GLU A 490 -8.94 1.55 24.56
CA GLU A 490 -10.09 0.90 25.18
C GLU A 490 -11.08 1.98 25.69
N LEU A 491 -12.37 1.68 25.61
CA LEU A 491 -13.43 2.55 26.12
C LEU A 491 -13.44 2.52 27.64
N GLU A 492 -13.42 3.69 28.25
CA GLU A 492 -13.66 3.91 29.68
C GLU A 492 -15.03 4.56 29.88
N ILE A 493 -15.90 3.85 30.58
CA ILE A 493 -17.28 4.30 30.82
C ILE A 493 -17.31 5.22 32.03
N ILE A 494 -17.85 6.42 31.83
CA ILE A 494 -18.15 7.39 32.88
C ILE A 494 -19.62 7.21 33.28
N PRO A 495 -19.90 6.79 34.52
CA PRO A 495 -21.27 6.52 34.97
C PRO A 495 -22.19 7.74 34.85
N LYS A 496 -23.50 7.44 34.75
CA LYS A 496 -24.56 8.43 34.84
C LYS A 496 -24.40 9.29 36.10
N GLY A 497 -24.48 10.62 35.95
CA GLY A 497 -24.37 11.60 37.03
C GLY A 497 -22.94 12.00 37.44
N GLU A 498 -21.93 11.21 37.05
CA GLU A 498 -20.51 11.53 37.20
C GLU A 498 -19.97 12.33 36.01
N GLY A 499 -18.88 13.08 36.19
CA GLY A 499 -18.34 13.98 35.15
C GLY A 499 -19.17 15.25 34.92
N GLU A 500 -19.05 15.85 33.74
CA GLU A 500 -19.76 17.09 33.37
C GLU A 500 -20.94 16.82 32.39
N ASN A 501 -21.82 17.81 32.20
CA ASN A 501 -22.76 17.81 31.07
C ASN A 501 -21.99 17.79 29.75
N THR A 502 -22.63 17.36 28.65
CA THR A 502 -22.02 17.48 27.33
C THR A 502 -21.67 18.94 27.03
N GLY A 503 -20.51 19.16 26.43
CA GLY A 503 -20.04 20.50 26.05
C GLY A 503 -18.91 20.41 25.03
N HIS A 504 -18.31 21.55 24.69
CA HIS A 504 -17.04 21.64 23.96
C HIS A 504 -16.26 22.89 24.41
N GLY A 505 -14.97 22.93 24.08
CA GLY A 505 -14.13 24.13 24.23
C GLY A 505 -14.24 25.07 23.03
N ALA A 506 -13.30 26.01 22.88
CA ALA A 506 -13.17 26.75 21.62
C ALA A 506 -12.81 25.77 20.48
N ARG A 507 -13.23 26.10 19.26
CA ARG A 507 -12.80 25.36 18.07
C ARG A 507 -11.28 25.40 17.94
N THR A 508 -10.70 24.26 17.55
CA THR A 508 -9.27 24.11 17.39
C THR A 508 -8.96 23.16 16.25
N ASP A 509 -7.76 23.29 15.69
CA ASP A 509 -7.18 22.17 14.96
C ASP A 509 -6.88 21.06 15.97
N ALA A 510 -7.33 19.83 15.69
CA ALA A 510 -7.28 18.72 16.63
C ALA A 510 -6.60 17.50 16.00
N LEU A 511 -5.68 16.88 16.74
CA LEU A 511 -5.10 15.60 16.35
C LEU A 511 -6.13 14.50 16.60
N VAL A 512 -6.79 14.08 15.53
CA VAL A 512 -7.75 12.97 15.55
C VAL A 512 -6.99 11.67 15.36
N THR A 513 -7.25 10.70 16.21
CA THR A 513 -6.63 9.37 16.18
C THR A 513 -7.70 8.32 15.94
N ARG A 514 -7.51 7.48 14.91
CA ARG A 514 -8.43 6.38 14.61
C ARG A 514 -8.19 5.18 15.51
N ILE A 515 -9.24 4.47 15.87
CA ILE A 515 -9.18 3.11 16.40
C ILE A 515 -9.11 2.16 15.19
N ILE A 516 -8.20 1.18 15.23
CA ILE A 516 -7.95 0.31 14.08
C ILE A 516 -9.11 -0.70 13.93
N GLY A 517 -9.64 -0.84 12.70
CA GLY A 517 -10.51 -1.98 12.36
C GLY A 517 -11.73 -1.64 11.49
N HIS A 518 -12.18 -0.38 11.48
CA HIS A 518 -13.41 -0.03 10.78
C HIS A 518 -13.18 0.33 9.29
N PRO A 519 -14.05 -0.11 8.35
CA PRO A 519 -13.90 0.16 6.91
C PRO A 519 -13.72 1.63 6.53
N ILE A 520 -14.38 2.55 7.25
CA ILE A 520 -14.32 4.00 7.00
C ILE A 520 -12.88 4.53 7.09
N HIS A 521 -12.03 3.93 7.93
CA HIS A 521 -10.65 4.40 8.15
C HIS A 521 -9.58 3.49 7.54
N ILE A 522 -9.94 2.52 6.70
CA ILE A 522 -8.96 1.69 5.98
C ILE A 522 -8.09 2.58 5.09
N GLY A 523 -6.78 2.36 5.12
CA GLY A 523 -5.80 3.17 4.40
C GLY A 523 -5.56 4.58 4.97
N MET A 524 -6.26 5.02 6.02
CA MET A 524 -5.95 6.31 6.67
C MET A 524 -4.71 6.20 7.58
N PRO A 525 -3.95 7.28 7.82
CA PRO A 525 -2.89 7.29 8.83
C PRO A 525 -3.46 7.00 10.22
N LYS A 526 -2.60 6.64 11.18
CA LYS A 526 -3.03 6.40 12.58
C LYS A 526 -3.68 7.65 13.19
N SER A 527 -3.13 8.81 12.89
CA SER A 527 -3.67 10.10 13.32
C SER A 527 -3.50 11.16 12.25
N TRP A 528 -4.38 12.16 12.25
CA TRP A 528 -4.34 13.31 11.35
C TRP A 528 -4.85 14.57 12.03
N LEU A 529 -4.41 15.73 11.54
CA LEU A 529 -4.84 17.03 12.04
C LEU A 529 -6.12 17.46 11.31
N ALA A 530 -7.23 17.48 12.04
CA ALA A 530 -8.52 18.00 11.62
C ALA A 530 -8.59 19.52 11.85
N ALA A 531 -9.13 20.28 10.91
CA ALA A 531 -9.17 21.74 11.00
C ALA A 531 -10.43 22.28 11.68
N ASP A 532 -10.26 23.26 12.58
CA ASP A 532 -11.35 24.08 13.19
C ASP A 532 -12.55 23.26 13.74
N VAL A 533 -12.26 22.18 14.48
CA VAL A 533 -13.29 21.27 15.01
C VAL A 533 -13.69 21.59 16.45
N GLU A 534 -14.90 21.20 16.82
CA GLU A 534 -15.36 21.13 18.21
C GLU A 534 -15.17 19.70 18.73
N ILE A 535 -14.38 19.54 19.79
CA ILE A 535 -14.26 18.27 20.51
C ILE A 535 -15.41 18.20 21.51
N TYR A 536 -16.44 17.40 21.22
CA TYR A 536 -17.55 17.21 22.16
C TYR A 536 -17.08 16.32 23.29
N ARG A 537 -17.07 16.89 24.50
CA ARG A 537 -16.73 16.20 25.75
C ARG A 537 -17.99 15.72 26.43
N TYR A 538 -17.91 14.55 27.06
CA TYR A 538 -19.01 13.92 27.79
C TYR A 538 -20.30 13.81 26.95
N GLY A 539 -20.24 13.30 25.71
CA GLY A 539 -21.46 12.88 25.01
C GLY A 539 -22.22 11.86 25.88
N ARG A 540 -23.53 12.05 26.05
CA ARG A 540 -24.34 11.33 27.05
C ARG A 540 -25.41 10.45 26.41
N GLY A 541 -25.54 9.23 26.90
CA GLY A 541 -26.64 8.33 26.53
C GLY A 541 -26.38 6.89 26.94
N THR A 542 -26.16 6.02 25.97
CA THR A 542 -25.95 4.59 26.16
C THR A 542 -24.72 4.11 25.40
N THR A 543 -24.10 3.05 25.91
CA THR A 543 -23.01 2.32 25.25
C THR A 543 -23.51 1.09 24.49
N GLU A 544 -24.83 0.85 24.47
CA GLU A 544 -25.45 -0.24 23.72
C GLU A 544 -25.19 -0.07 22.20
N ASN A 545 -24.60 -1.09 21.58
CA ASN A 545 -24.27 -1.14 20.14
C ASN A 545 -23.34 -0.02 19.64
N LEU A 546 -22.62 0.65 20.54
CA LEU A 546 -21.67 1.72 20.22
C LEU A 546 -20.33 1.15 19.73
N GLU A 547 -19.85 1.65 18.60
CA GLU A 547 -18.48 1.43 18.12
C GLU A 547 -17.81 2.78 17.87
N VAL A 548 -16.82 3.14 18.69
CA VAL A 548 -16.04 4.37 18.52
C VAL A 548 -15.01 4.16 17.41
N LEU A 549 -14.95 5.09 16.45
CA LEU A 549 -14.05 5.00 15.30
C LEU A 549 -12.81 5.87 15.46
N SER A 550 -12.96 7.05 16.06
CA SER A 550 -11.85 7.97 16.31
C SER A 550 -12.08 8.82 17.54
N TYR A 551 -11.00 9.36 18.08
CA TYR A 551 -11.02 10.25 19.24
C TYR A 551 -10.04 11.41 19.08
N ALA A 552 -10.26 12.46 19.86
CA ALA A 552 -9.33 13.57 20.02
C ALA A 552 -9.20 13.95 21.50
N LYS A 553 -8.03 14.48 21.85
CA LYS A 553 -7.75 14.93 23.22
C LYS A 553 -8.34 16.32 23.45
N ASP A 554 -9.19 16.46 24.46
CA ASP A 554 -9.76 17.74 24.86
C ASP A 554 -8.74 18.57 25.67
N PRO A 555 -8.44 19.84 25.28
CA PRO A 555 -7.44 20.67 25.98
C PRO A 555 -7.80 21.07 27.41
N LYS A 556 -9.09 21.01 27.80
CA LYS A 556 -9.50 21.38 29.16
C LYS A 556 -9.30 20.23 30.14
N THR A 557 -9.75 19.04 29.75
CA THR A 557 -9.79 17.87 30.63
C THR A 557 -8.56 16.98 30.47
N GLU A 558 -7.82 17.13 29.37
CA GLU A 558 -6.73 16.25 28.95
C GLU A 558 -7.17 14.79 28.70
N LEU A 559 -8.48 14.55 28.60
CA LEU A 559 -9.06 13.24 28.26
C LEU A 559 -9.32 13.12 26.77
N ASN A 560 -9.33 11.88 26.27
CA ASN A 560 -9.70 11.59 24.89
C ASN A 560 -11.21 11.34 24.77
N PHE A 561 -11.88 12.07 23.88
CA PHE A 561 -13.30 11.92 23.61
C PHE A 561 -13.58 11.46 22.17
N PRO A 562 -14.66 10.71 21.93
CA PRO A 562 -15.07 10.30 20.60
C PRO A 562 -15.28 11.48 19.64
N MET A 563 -14.78 11.35 18.41
CA MET A 563 -14.98 12.30 17.30
C MET A 563 -15.90 11.72 16.23
N GLU A 564 -15.82 10.42 16.00
CA GLU A 564 -16.64 9.65 15.07
C GLU A 564 -17.02 8.32 15.74
N TRP A 565 -18.27 7.90 15.63
CA TRP A 565 -18.74 6.60 16.13
C TRP A 565 -19.90 6.06 15.30
N THR A 566 -20.14 4.76 15.39
CA THR A 566 -21.31 4.12 14.78
C THR A 566 -22.19 3.45 15.83
N VAL A 567 -23.46 3.25 15.44
CA VAL A 567 -24.46 2.56 16.24
C VAL A 567 -25.27 1.62 15.34
N ASN A 568 -25.43 0.37 15.76
CA ASN A 568 -26.40 -0.52 15.13
C ASN A 568 -27.79 -0.29 15.73
N PHE A 569 -28.80 -0.07 14.89
CA PHE A 569 -30.18 0.11 15.30
C PHE A 569 -31.11 -0.77 14.45
N GLY A 570 -31.65 -1.82 15.05
CA GLY A 570 -32.33 -2.88 14.30
C GLY A 570 -31.37 -3.52 13.29
N LYS A 571 -31.71 -3.48 12.00
CA LYS A 571 -30.85 -3.93 10.90
C LYS A 571 -30.02 -2.80 10.27
N GLY A 572 -30.34 -1.55 10.57
CA GLY A 572 -29.68 -0.38 10.01
C GLY A 572 -28.48 0.06 10.82
N LYS A 573 -27.83 1.09 10.28
CA LYS A 573 -26.57 1.62 10.78
C LYS A 573 -26.65 3.13 10.87
N VAL A 574 -26.14 3.67 11.96
CA VAL A 574 -26.04 5.09 12.20
C VAL A 574 -24.57 5.45 12.35
N TYR A 575 -24.14 6.51 11.68
CA TYR A 575 -22.84 7.12 11.86
C TYR A 575 -23.05 8.52 12.45
N CYS A 576 -22.29 8.85 13.48
CA CYS A 576 -22.33 10.14 14.14
C CYS A 576 -20.93 10.75 14.12
N SER A 577 -20.87 12.07 13.95
CA SER A 577 -19.60 12.79 14.01
C SER A 577 -19.77 14.21 14.52
N THR A 578 -18.75 14.71 15.21
CA THR A 578 -18.63 16.10 15.65
C THR A 578 -18.03 17.03 14.58
N TYR A 579 -17.61 16.52 13.43
CA TYR A 579 -17.21 17.34 12.28
C TYR A 579 -18.37 18.19 11.74
N GLY A 580 -18.08 19.30 11.04
CA GLY A 580 -19.08 20.03 10.25
C GLY A 580 -19.74 21.23 10.94
N HIS A 581 -19.09 21.87 11.91
CA HIS A 581 -19.63 23.07 12.54
C HIS A 581 -19.73 24.25 11.54
N LEU A 582 -20.93 24.79 11.28
CA LEU A 582 -21.09 25.99 10.44
C LEU A 582 -21.95 27.04 11.15
N TRP A 583 -21.31 28.10 11.64
CA TRP A 583 -22.02 29.19 12.31
C TRP A 583 -22.68 30.15 11.31
N GLU A 584 -23.68 30.91 11.77
CA GLU A 584 -24.55 31.78 10.96
C GLU A 584 -23.81 32.68 9.96
N ASN A 585 -22.67 33.25 10.35
CA ASN A 585 -21.93 34.26 9.56
C ASN A 585 -20.69 33.71 8.83
N GLN A 586 -20.56 32.39 8.70
CA GLN A 586 -19.39 31.77 8.08
C GLN A 586 -19.67 31.40 6.62
N ILE A 587 -18.71 31.70 5.75
CA ILE A 587 -18.70 31.27 4.34
C ILE A 587 -17.49 30.36 4.15
N TRP A 588 -17.71 29.11 3.76
CA TRP A 588 -16.68 28.08 3.58
C TRP A 588 -15.58 28.11 4.66
N PRO A 589 -15.93 27.97 5.95
CA PRO A 589 -14.94 27.97 7.04
C PRO A 589 -13.97 26.77 6.92
N PRO A 590 -12.82 26.82 7.63
CA PRO A 590 -11.79 25.78 7.54
C PRO A 590 -12.31 24.37 7.77
N ASN A 591 -13.24 24.13 8.70
CA ASN A 591 -13.75 22.78 8.93
C ASN A 591 -14.57 22.21 7.77
N MET A 592 -15.37 23.02 7.06
CA MET A 592 -16.08 22.61 5.84
C MET A 592 -15.13 22.37 4.67
N ARG A 593 -13.97 23.02 4.69
CA ARG A 593 -12.88 22.84 3.72
C ARG A 593 -11.89 21.74 4.14
N CYS A 594 -11.99 21.20 5.34
CA CYS A 594 -11.04 20.23 5.86
C CYS A 594 -11.09 18.94 5.02
N ALA A 595 -9.97 18.55 4.42
CA ALA A 595 -9.91 17.38 3.55
C ALA A 595 -10.27 16.08 4.33
N ALA A 596 -9.87 15.97 5.60
CA ALA A 596 -10.27 14.85 6.45
C ALA A 596 -11.78 14.76 6.64
N PHE A 597 -12.46 15.88 6.95
CA PHE A 597 -13.91 15.90 7.08
C PHE A 597 -14.59 15.45 5.79
N GLN A 598 -14.22 16.05 4.66
CA GLN A 598 -14.83 15.73 3.38
C GLN A 598 -14.63 14.26 2.99
N GLN A 599 -13.43 13.70 3.21
CA GLN A 599 -13.15 12.30 2.89
C GLN A 599 -13.81 11.32 3.87
N SER A 600 -13.84 11.61 5.18
CA SER A 600 -14.57 10.83 6.18
C SER A 600 -16.07 10.77 5.85
N MET A 601 -16.68 11.91 5.48
CA MET A 601 -18.09 11.96 5.11
C MET A 601 -18.40 11.07 3.90
N VAL A 602 -17.60 11.17 2.83
CA VAL A 602 -17.78 10.32 1.62
C VAL A 602 -17.76 8.84 1.99
N ARG A 603 -16.77 8.42 2.77
CA ARG A 603 -16.60 7.03 3.17
C ARG A 603 -17.68 6.54 4.14
N ALA A 604 -18.13 7.39 5.06
CA ALA A 604 -19.26 7.10 5.92
C ALA A 604 -20.53 6.84 5.10
N LEU A 605 -20.83 7.67 4.10
CA LEU A 605 -22.00 7.47 3.24
C LEU A 605 -21.90 6.22 2.36
N GLN A 606 -20.71 5.88 1.86
CA GLN A 606 -20.48 4.60 1.17
C GLN A 606 -20.78 3.42 2.10
N TRP A 607 -20.26 3.45 3.33
CA TRP A 607 -20.47 2.39 4.31
C TRP A 607 -21.94 2.25 4.74
N LEU A 608 -22.59 3.38 5.04
CA LEU A 608 -24.00 3.43 5.45
C LEU A 608 -24.94 2.92 4.36
N SER A 609 -24.64 3.21 3.10
CA SER A 609 -25.43 2.76 1.94
C SER A 609 -25.16 1.31 1.55
N GLY A 610 -24.23 0.61 2.21
CA GLY A 610 -23.84 -0.76 1.87
C GLY A 610 -22.96 -0.86 0.61
N ASN A 611 -22.45 0.25 0.11
CA ASN A 611 -21.50 0.27 -1.01
C ASN A 611 -20.08 -0.03 -0.53
N VAL A 612 -19.20 -0.38 -1.49
CA VAL A 612 -17.78 -0.51 -1.21
C VAL A 612 -17.23 0.85 -0.77
N VAL A 613 -16.55 0.85 0.38
CA VAL A 613 -15.90 2.03 0.94
C VAL A 613 -14.57 2.24 0.24
N ASP A 614 -14.26 3.48 -0.14
CA ASP A 614 -12.94 3.81 -0.64
C ASP A 614 -11.88 3.40 0.39
N ASN A 615 -10.89 2.65 -0.06
CA ASN A 615 -9.88 2.05 0.79
C ASN A 615 -8.53 2.78 0.74
N TYR A 616 -8.41 3.84 -0.08
CA TYR A 616 -7.25 4.72 -0.19
C TYR A 616 -7.61 6.18 0.14
N VAL A 617 -6.67 6.94 0.71
CA VAL A 617 -6.86 8.38 0.97
C VAL A 617 -6.42 9.23 -0.22
N ASP A 618 -7.06 10.39 -0.38
CA ASP A 618 -6.69 11.32 -1.45
C ASP A 618 -5.30 11.91 -1.17
N PRO A 619 -4.53 12.34 -2.19
CA PRO A 619 -3.21 12.93 -2.00
C PRO A 619 -3.20 14.14 -1.04
N ASP A 620 -4.35 14.81 -0.90
CA ASP A 620 -4.55 15.96 -0.02
C ASP A 620 -5.05 15.61 1.38
N PHE A 621 -5.08 14.33 1.77
CA PHE A 621 -5.43 13.95 3.14
C PHE A 621 -4.38 14.47 4.14
N PRO A 622 -4.82 15.04 5.29
CA PRO A 622 -3.90 15.65 6.26
C PRO A 622 -2.99 14.63 6.97
N THR A 623 -1.90 15.15 7.53
CA THR A 623 -0.98 14.37 8.38
C THR A 623 -1.21 14.69 9.85
N SER A 624 -0.49 14.03 10.75
CA SER A 624 -0.40 14.43 12.16
C SER A 624 0.25 15.80 12.38
N GLU A 625 0.92 16.37 11.38
CA GLU A 625 1.71 17.60 11.51
C GLU A 625 1.00 18.84 10.94
N SER A 626 0.07 18.65 10.00
CA SER A 626 -0.56 19.76 9.28
C SER A 626 -1.98 19.44 8.82
N THR A 627 -2.84 20.46 8.92
CA THR A 627 -4.15 20.46 8.28
C THR A 627 -4.02 20.66 6.78
N VAL A 628 -5.00 20.18 6.03
CA VAL A 628 -5.15 20.44 4.60
C VAL A 628 -6.56 20.92 4.33
N LEU A 629 -6.66 22.07 3.64
CA LEU A 629 -7.92 22.71 3.30
C LEU A 629 -8.12 22.68 1.78
N ARG A 630 -9.19 22.03 1.34
CA ARG A 630 -9.66 22.07 -0.05
C ARG A 630 -10.13 23.47 -0.43
N PRO A 631 -10.07 23.86 -1.72
CA PRO A 631 -10.67 25.12 -2.17
C PRO A 631 -12.16 25.19 -1.83
N ALA A 632 -12.69 26.41 -1.70
CA ALA A 632 -14.13 26.59 -1.64
C ALA A 632 -14.75 26.20 -3.00
N LEU A 633 -15.88 25.49 -2.97
CA LEU A 633 -16.65 25.17 -4.15
C LEU A 633 -17.62 26.33 -4.43
N LEU A 634 -17.08 27.37 -5.07
CA LEU A 634 -17.84 28.54 -5.50
C LEU A 634 -18.40 28.27 -6.90
N ASP A 635 -19.59 28.82 -7.18
CA ASP A 635 -20.27 28.69 -8.47
C ASP A 635 -19.60 29.51 -9.59
#